data_AF-A0A933HCJ6-F1
#
_entry.id   AF-A0A933HCJ6-F1
#
_cell.length_a   1.000
_cell.length_b   1.000
_cell.length_c   1.000
_cell.angle_alpha   90.00
_cell.angle_beta   90.00
_cell.angle_gamma   90.00
#
_symmetry.space_group_name_H-M   'P 1'
#
loop_
_entity.id
_entity.type
_entity.pdbx_description
1 polymer ?
#
loop_
_entity_poly.entity_id
_entity_poly.type
_entity_poly.pdbx_seq_one_letter_code
_entity_poly.pdbx_strand_id
1 'polypeptide(L)'
;MTKKRKAISLTELMVYTAVISIAIMAFGNALTSLMKNSKKSQIQMQSSAELRNLLAKIETDLTEANQIIQASSFSVTFVADMVRNPNYNLHADSDGDGIENIKDPDDDNDSQQKFSLPSSDQWRVGYDLEDDDEDNDGNADVRIRIYQSTGGYVYKELSLNNQAWSAEKISPVSLKKFELTYYGSKREDLGRNIDLGNDGLPNTLDTGEGDGIISAREIDWALPATGHGNRSGSVDTTNELKYITSIAIALESDSNGDGTTDAKLNTELSPPLLPLKRKR
;
A
#
# COMPACT_ATOMS: atom_id res chain seq x y z
N MET A 1 -6.32 82.66 -3.27
CA MET A 1 -5.16 82.07 -3.98
C MET A 1 -5.65 81.01 -4.95
N THR A 2 -5.87 81.37 -6.20
CA THR A 2 -6.21 80.43 -7.28
C THR A 2 -4.93 79.76 -7.77
N LYS A 3 -4.73 78.48 -7.42
CA LYS A 3 -3.63 77.68 -7.98
C LYS A 3 -3.80 77.64 -9.51
N LYS A 4 -2.91 78.31 -10.25
CA LYS A 4 -2.79 78.15 -11.71
C LYS A 4 -2.53 76.66 -11.99
N ARG A 5 -3.49 75.99 -12.64
CA ARG A 5 -3.28 74.63 -13.16
C ARG A 5 -2.25 74.74 -14.29
N LYS A 6 -1.08 74.11 -14.13
CA LYS A 6 -0.12 73.97 -15.22
C LYS A 6 -0.73 73.00 -16.25
N ALA A 7 -0.78 73.43 -17.51
CA ALA A 7 -1.17 72.54 -18.60
C ALA A 7 -0.05 71.52 -18.83
N ILE A 8 -0.41 70.24 -18.92
CA ILE A 8 0.53 69.14 -19.23
C ILE A 8 0.84 69.21 -20.73
N SER A 9 2.12 69.17 -21.08
CA SER A 9 2.53 69.12 -22.49
C SER A 9 2.26 67.75 -23.11
N LEU A 10 2.07 67.69 -24.44
CA LEU A 10 1.91 66.42 -25.16
C LEU A 10 3.08 65.46 -24.90
N THR A 11 4.30 65.99 -24.82
CA THR A 11 5.53 65.22 -24.55
C THR A 11 5.50 64.59 -23.15
N GLU A 12 5.10 65.34 -22.12
CA GLU A 12 4.94 64.78 -20.77
C GLU A 12 3.87 63.68 -20.73
N LEU A 13 2.75 63.87 -21.44
CA LEU A 13 1.70 62.85 -21.55
C LEU A 13 2.24 61.56 -22.20
N MET A 14 3.02 61.66 -23.28
CA MET A 14 3.64 60.51 -23.94
C MET A 14 4.64 59.77 -23.03
N VAL A 15 5.41 60.51 -22.23
CA VAL A 15 6.33 59.90 -21.26
C VAL A 15 5.55 59.19 -20.16
N TYR A 16 4.48 59.79 -19.63
CA TYR A 16 3.64 59.15 -18.63
C TYR A 16 2.99 57.87 -19.14
N THR A 17 2.42 57.88 -20.35
CA THR A 17 1.80 56.67 -20.92
C THR A 17 2.83 55.58 -21.16
N ALA A 18 4.05 55.91 -21.60
CA ALA A 18 5.13 54.95 -21.76
C ALA A 18 5.54 54.32 -20.42
N VAL A 19 5.77 55.13 -19.38
CA VAL A 19 6.15 54.64 -18.04
C VAL A 19 5.05 53.78 -17.42
N ILE A 20 3.79 54.20 -17.54
CA ILE A 20 2.65 53.42 -17.05
C ILE A 20 2.54 52.09 -17.81
N SER A 21 2.74 52.09 -19.13
CA SER A 21 2.70 50.86 -19.93
C SER A 21 3.77 49.86 -19.52
N ILE A 22 5.00 50.33 -19.24
CA ILE A 22 6.09 49.47 -18.73
C ILE A 22 5.73 48.91 -17.35
N ALA A 23 5.18 49.73 -16.46
CA ALA A 23 4.76 49.29 -15.14
C ALA A 23 3.62 48.25 -15.21
N ILE A 24 2.64 48.44 -16.09
CA ILE A 24 1.55 47.49 -16.33
C ILE A 24 2.08 46.16 -16.86
N MET A 25 3.03 46.18 -17.81
CA MET A 25 3.65 44.95 -18.33
C MET A 25 4.41 44.20 -17.23
N ALA A 26 5.21 44.91 -16.43
CA ALA A 26 5.93 44.31 -15.30
C ALA A 26 4.97 43.70 -14.27
N PHE A 27 3.90 44.42 -13.92
CA PHE A 27 2.86 43.94 -13.01
C PHE A 27 2.10 42.73 -13.57
N GLY A 28 1.75 42.75 -14.87
CA GLY A 28 1.07 41.63 -15.53
C GLY A 28 1.89 40.35 -15.53
N ASN A 29 3.20 40.45 -15.76
CA ASN A 29 4.12 39.31 -15.66
C ASN A 29 4.21 38.77 -14.23
N ALA A 30 4.33 39.67 -13.23
CA ALA A 30 4.36 39.29 -11.82
C ALA A 30 3.06 38.58 -11.40
N LEU A 31 1.89 39.13 -11.77
CA LEU A 31 0.59 38.55 -11.46
C LEU A 31 0.40 37.18 -12.14
N THR A 32 0.83 37.05 -13.40
CA THR A 32 0.79 35.76 -14.11
C THR A 32 1.68 34.71 -13.44
N SER A 33 2.88 35.11 -12.99
CA SER A 33 3.78 34.22 -12.26
C SER A 33 3.18 33.78 -10.92
N LEU A 34 2.61 34.73 -10.15
CA LEU A 34 1.90 34.43 -8.90
C LEU A 34 0.73 33.47 -9.12
N MET A 35 -0.10 33.69 -10.14
CA MET A 35 -1.22 32.80 -10.46
C MET A 35 -0.75 31.39 -10.85
N LYS A 36 0.32 31.27 -11.65
CA LYS A 36 0.90 29.97 -12.02
C LYS A 36 1.42 29.23 -10.79
N ASN A 37 2.16 29.92 -9.93
CA ASN A 37 2.70 29.34 -8.70
C ASN A 37 1.59 28.93 -7.72
N SER A 38 0.54 29.76 -7.59
CA SER A 38 -0.62 29.45 -6.76
C SER A 38 -1.36 28.21 -7.26
N LYS A 39 -1.60 28.10 -8.58
CA LYS A 39 -2.24 26.92 -9.17
C LYS A 39 -1.39 25.67 -9.01
N LYS A 40 -0.08 25.77 -9.25
CA LYS A 40 0.85 24.66 -9.03
C LYS A 40 0.80 24.18 -7.58
N SER A 41 0.90 25.09 -6.62
CA SER A 41 0.81 24.76 -5.19
C SER A 41 -0.53 24.10 -4.84
N GLN A 42 -1.64 24.59 -5.41
CA GLN A 42 -2.96 24.01 -5.19
C GLN A 42 -3.05 22.58 -5.71
N ILE A 43 -2.56 22.32 -6.93
CA ILE A 43 -2.53 20.98 -7.52
C ILE A 43 -1.69 20.04 -6.66
N GLN A 44 -0.46 20.42 -6.32
CA GLN A 44 0.42 19.60 -5.47
C GLN A 44 -0.21 19.25 -4.11
N MET A 45 -0.90 20.21 -3.48
CA MET A 45 -1.61 19.98 -2.23
C MET A 45 -2.77 18.99 -2.39
N GLN A 46 -3.59 19.17 -3.43
CA GLN A 46 -4.71 18.27 -3.71
C GLN A 46 -4.22 16.85 -4.03
N SER A 47 -3.25 16.71 -4.93
CA SER A 47 -2.65 15.44 -5.30
C SER A 47 -2.05 14.74 -4.08
N SER A 48 -1.35 15.46 -3.20
CA SER A 48 -0.80 14.90 -1.96
C SER A 48 -1.89 14.38 -1.01
N ALA A 49 -3.01 15.09 -0.88
CA ALA A 49 -4.14 14.64 -0.08
C ALA A 49 -4.80 13.38 -0.67
N GLU A 50 -4.96 13.34 -1.99
CA GLU A 50 -5.49 12.18 -2.71
C GLU A 50 -4.59 10.94 -2.56
N LEU A 51 -3.26 11.10 -2.66
CA LEU A 51 -2.31 10.01 -2.42
C LEU A 51 -2.36 9.47 -0.98
N ARG A 52 -2.49 10.35 0.02
CA ARG A 52 -2.65 9.92 1.43
C ARG A 52 -3.96 9.18 1.66
N ASN A 53 -5.06 9.66 1.08
CA ASN A 53 -6.35 8.98 1.17
C ASN A 53 -6.32 7.60 0.50
N LEU A 54 -5.64 7.48 -0.65
CA LEU A 54 -5.41 6.20 -1.30
C LEU A 54 -4.56 5.27 -0.43
N LEU A 55 -3.45 5.78 0.13
CA LEU A 55 -2.59 4.99 1.00
C LEU A 55 -3.34 4.50 2.24
N ALA A 56 -4.13 5.34 2.89
CA ALA A 56 -4.91 4.94 4.06
C ALA A 56 -5.87 3.78 3.77
N LYS A 57 -6.47 3.73 2.56
CA LYS A 57 -7.30 2.60 2.13
C LYS A 57 -6.48 1.33 1.95
N ILE A 58 -5.34 1.43 1.24
CA ILE A 58 -4.43 0.30 1.02
C ILE A 58 -3.89 -0.24 2.35
N GLU A 59 -3.50 0.66 3.25
CA GLU A 59 -3.02 0.34 4.59
C GLU A 59 -4.09 -0.39 5.39
N THR A 60 -5.33 0.10 5.40
CA THR A 60 -6.45 -0.57 6.09
C THR A 60 -6.66 -2.00 5.61
N ASP A 61 -6.52 -2.27 4.30
CA ASP A 61 -6.66 -3.63 3.77
C ASP A 61 -5.42 -4.49 4.09
N LEU A 62 -4.21 -3.94 3.96
CA LEU A 62 -2.96 -4.67 4.23
C LEU A 62 -2.73 -4.93 5.72
N THR A 63 -3.24 -4.10 6.63
CA THR A 63 -3.15 -4.37 8.07
C THR A 63 -3.95 -5.59 8.50
N GLU A 64 -4.88 -6.05 7.68
CA GLU A 64 -5.64 -7.30 7.89
C GLU A 64 -5.13 -8.43 7.00
N ALA A 65 -3.98 -8.27 6.34
CA ALA A 65 -3.42 -9.30 5.47
C ALA A 65 -2.80 -10.42 6.32
N ASN A 66 -3.32 -11.62 6.13
CA ASN A 66 -2.91 -12.85 6.78
C ASN A 66 -1.81 -13.54 5.97
N GLN A 67 -2.03 -13.72 4.66
CA GLN A 67 -1.07 -14.41 3.80
C GLN A 67 -1.00 -13.77 2.42
N ILE A 68 0.21 -13.49 1.92
CA ILE A 68 0.38 -13.12 0.53
C ILE A 68 0.32 -14.38 -0.35
N ILE A 69 -0.59 -14.39 -1.33
CA ILE A 69 -0.75 -15.51 -2.27
C ILE A 69 -0.27 -15.19 -3.68
N GLN A 70 -0.14 -13.89 -4.01
CA GLN A 70 0.45 -13.45 -5.26
C GLN A 70 1.10 -12.08 -5.07
N ALA A 71 2.33 -11.92 -5.56
CA ALA A 71 3.10 -10.68 -5.47
C ALA A 71 3.63 -10.27 -6.85
N SER A 72 3.51 -8.99 -7.17
CA SER A 72 4.18 -8.36 -8.31
C SER A 72 4.47 -6.89 -8.01
N SER A 73 5.24 -6.22 -8.86
CA SER A 73 5.55 -4.79 -8.66
C SER A 73 4.33 -3.87 -8.78
N PHE A 74 3.21 -4.32 -9.33
CA PHE A 74 2.01 -3.49 -9.55
C PHE A 74 0.73 -4.14 -9.03
N SER A 75 0.83 -5.31 -8.40
CA SER A 75 -0.29 -6.00 -7.77
C SER A 75 0.15 -6.84 -6.58
N VAL A 76 -0.73 -6.93 -5.59
CA VAL A 76 -0.61 -7.88 -4.49
C VAL A 76 -1.97 -8.53 -4.30
N THR A 77 -1.98 -9.85 -4.11
CA THR A 77 -3.17 -10.60 -3.69
C THR A 77 -2.85 -11.30 -2.38
N PHE A 78 -3.74 -11.19 -1.41
CA PHE A 78 -3.58 -11.76 -0.09
C PHE A 78 -4.90 -12.27 0.46
N VAL A 79 -4.79 -13.26 1.35
CA VAL A 79 -5.87 -13.67 2.24
C VAL A 79 -5.94 -12.65 3.37
N ALA A 80 -7.16 -12.27 3.74
CA ALA A 80 -7.44 -11.34 4.82
C ALA A 80 -8.44 -11.97 5.79
N ASP A 81 -8.48 -11.41 6.99
CA ASP A 81 -9.42 -11.81 8.04
C ASP A 81 -10.89 -11.66 7.60
N MET A 82 -11.74 -12.59 8.05
CA MET A 82 -13.20 -12.58 7.86
C MET A 82 -13.87 -11.25 8.26
N VAL A 83 -13.29 -10.44 9.15
CA VAL A 83 -13.80 -9.08 9.44
C VAL A 83 -13.89 -8.17 8.19
N ARG A 84 -13.18 -8.52 7.10
CA ARG A 84 -13.27 -7.84 5.81
C ARG A 84 -14.50 -8.25 4.99
N ASN A 85 -15.17 -9.34 5.34
CA ASN A 85 -16.43 -9.73 4.75
C ASN A 85 -17.54 -8.78 5.23
N PRO A 86 -18.20 -8.02 4.33
CA PRO A 86 -19.24 -7.06 4.73
C PRO A 86 -20.48 -7.71 5.34
N ASN A 87 -20.63 -9.03 5.21
CA ASN A 87 -21.74 -9.79 5.77
C ASN A 87 -21.40 -10.47 7.11
N TYR A 88 -20.13 -10.42 7.54
CA TYR A 88 -19.72 -11.02 8.80
C TYR A 88 -20.22 -10.19 9.99
N ASN A 89 -20.81 -10.86 10.97
CA ASN A 89 -21.38 -10.22 12.15
C ASN A 89 -20.45 -10.45 13.35
N LEU A 90 -19.67 -9.42 13.69
CA LEU A 90 -18.75 -9.41 14.84
C LEU A 90 -19.39 -9.73 16.20
N HIS A 91 -20.71 -9.57 16.32
CA HIS A 91 -21.45 -9.81 17.56
C HIS A 91 -22.37 -11.04 17.47
N ALA A 92 -22.19 -11.87 16.45
CA ALA A 92 -22.73 -13.22 16.43
C ALA A 92 -21.88 -14.15 17.29
N ASP A 93 -22.32 -15.41 17.36
CA ASP A 93 -21.68 -16.56 17.99
C ASP A 93 -21.83 -17.68 16.94
N SER A 94 -20.88 -17.72 16.00
CA SER A 94 -20.98 -18.51 14.76
C SER A 94 -20.99 -20.01 15.02
N ASP A 95 -20.19 -20.47 15.99
CA ASP A 95 -20.02 -21.88 16.33
C ASP A 95 -20.91 -22.32 17.52
N GLY A 96 -21.48 -21.37 18.27
CA GLY A 96 -22.41 -21.61 19.36
C GLY A 96 -21.73 -21.96 20.69
N ASP A 97 -20.47 -21.61 20.87
CA ASP A 97 -19.72 -21.86 22.11
C ASP A 97 -20.04 -20.85 23.24
N GLY A 98 -20.78 -19.79 22.91
CA GLY A 98 -21.19 -18.72 23.81
C GLY A 98 -20.23 -17.54 23.89
N ILE A 99 -19.21 -17.48 23.04
CA ILE A 99 -18.28 -16.38 22.86
C ILE A 99 -18.71 -15.60 21.60
N GLU A 100 -18.65 -14.26 21.67
CA GLU A 100 -18.93 -13.46 20.47
C GLU A 100 -17.73 -13.57 19.53
N ASN A 101 -17.97 -13.72 18.22
CA ASN A 101 -16.96 -13.78 17.15
C ASN A 101 -15.79 -12.78 17.31
N ILE A 102 -16.05 -11.53 17.72
CA ILE A 102 -14.99 -10.53 17.95
C ILE A 102 -13.99 -10.89 19.08
N LYS A 103 -14.36 -11.81 19.97
CA LYS A 103 -13.55 -12.31 21.09
C LYS A 103 -13.18 -13.77 20.93
N ASP A 104 -13.74 -14.42 19.92
CA ASP A 104 -13.50 -15.81 19.63
C ASP A 104 -12.31 -15.88 18.65
N PRO A 105 -11.24 -16.60 19.03
CA PRO A 105 -10.11 -16.77 18.14
C PRO A 105 -10.20 -18.07 17.32
N ASP A 106 -11.26 -18.86 17.48
CA ASP A 106 -11.50 -20.19 16.85
C ASP A 106 -12.96 -20.30 16.37
N ASP A 107 -13.47 -19.27 15.68
CA ASP A 107 -14.87 -19.12 15.24
C ASP A 107 -15.47 -20.27 14.41
N ASP A 108 -14.63 -21.17 13.89
CA ASP A 108 -14.99 -22.37 13.10
C ASP A 108 -14.69 -23.69 13.82
N ASN A 109 -14.12 -23.61 15.03
CA ASN A 109 -13.78 -24.70 15.91
C ASN A 109 -12.86 -25.76 15.24
N ASP A 110 -12.02 -25.33 14.31
CA ASP A 110 -11.07 -26.20 13.62
C ASP A 110 -9.89 -26.60 14.55
N SER A 111 -9.66 -25.83 15.62
CA SER A 111 -8.72 -26.18 16.67
C SER A 111 -9.08 -27.51 17.36
N GLN A 112 -10.36 -27.90 17.41
CA GLN A 112 -10.79 -29.21 17.92
C GLN A 112 -10.22 -30.37 17.11
N GLN A 113 -10.08 -30.14 15.80
CA GLN A 113 -9.58 -31.15 14.87
C GLN A 113 -8.06 -31.27 14.95
N LYS A 114 -7.36 -30.14 15.17
CA LYS A 114 -5.89 -30.09 15.21
C LYS A 114 -5.32 -30.34 16.62
N PHE A 115 -6.06 -30.02 17.70
CA PHE A 115 -5.61 -30.15 19.09
C PHE A 115 -6.62 -30.87 19.99
N SER A 116 -6.14 -31.78 20.83
CA SER A 116 -6.97 -32.48 21.83
C SER A 116 -7.18 -31.65 23.10
N LEU A 117 -7.74 -30.45 22.99
CA LEU A 117 -8.07 -29.59 24.13
C LEU A 117 -9.58 -29.63 24.45
N PRO A 118 -9.98 -29.46 25.73
CA PRO A 118 -11.39 -29.28 26.08
C PRO A 118 -11.95 -28.01 25.43
N SER A 119 -13.24 -28.00 25.06
CA SER A 119 -13.85 -26.87 24.33
C SER A 119 -13.66 -25.52 25.02
N SER A 120 -13.75 -25.47 26.35
CA SER A 120 -13.53 -24.24 27.13
C SER A 120 -12.09 -23.71 27.14
N ASP A 121 -11.13 -24.45 26.58
CA ASP A 121 -9.70 -24.10 26.50
C ASP A 121 -9.20 -23.98 25.05
N GLN A 122 -10.07 -24.17 24.05
CA GLN A 122 -9.73 -24.08 22.61
C GLN A 122 -9.32 -22.67 22.20
N TRP A 123 -9.94 -21.63 22.77
CA TRP A 123 -9.53 -20.23 22.60
C TRP A 123 -8.04 -19.95 22.90
N ARG A 124 -7.35 -20.84 23.63
CA ARG A 124 -5.91 -20.69 23.96
C ARG A 124 -4.99 -21.14 22.82
N VAL A 125 -5.49 -21.95 21.89
CA VAL A 125 -4.79 -22.43 20.70
C VAL A 125 -5.33 -21.84 19.41
N GLY A 126 -6.38 -21.00 19.50
CA GLY A 126 -6.95 -20.16 18.43
C GLY A 126 -5.95 -19.15 17.86
N TYR A 127 -4.89 -19.65 17.26
CA TYR A 127 -4.33 -18.99 16.11
C TYR A 127 -5.27 -19.42 14.99
N ASP A 128 -5.84 -18.48 14.20
CA ASP A 128 -6.41 -18.82 12.88
C ASP A 128 -5.43 -19.83 12.29
N LEU A 129 -5.88 -21.08 12.21
CA LEU A 129 -5.02 -22.10 11.66
C LEU A 129 -4.79 -21.73 10.18
N GLU A 130 -3.74 -22.26 9.56
CA GLU A 130 -3.18 -21.74 8.29
C GLU A 130 -4.18 -21.62 7.10
N ASP A 131 -5.43 -22.05 7.27
CA ASP A 131 -6.52 -22.11 6.31
C ASP A 131 -7.37 -20.83 6.17
N ASP A 132 -7.52 -19.96 7.19
CA ASP A 132 -8.46 -18.81 7.17
C ASP A 132 -9.81 -19.18 6.50
N ASP A 133 -10.40 -20.28 7.01
CA ASP A 133 -11.58 -20.99 6.51
C ASP A 133 -12.63 -21.04 7.63
N GLU A 134 -13.04 -19.87 8.11
CA GLU A 134 -13.95 -19.67 9.22
C GLU A 134 -15.37 -20.27 9.01
N ASP A 135 -15.72 -20.77 7.82
CA ASP A 135 -16.92 -21.57 7.59
C ASP A 135 -16.67 -23.06 7.29
N ASN A 136 -15.41 -23.49 7.34
CA ASN A 136 -14.91 -24.86 7.18
C ASN A 136 -15.37 -25.50 5.85
N ASP A 137 -15.43 -24.70 4.79
CA ASP A 137 -15.78 -25.12 3.42
C ASP A 137 -14.55 -25.48 2.57
N GLY A 138 -13.35 -25.32 3.13
CA GLY A 138 -12.05 -25.59 2.52
C GLY A 138 -11.53 -24.46 1.63
N ASN A 139 -12.15 -23.27 1.68
CA ASN A 139 -11.77 -22.12 0.87
C ASN A 139 -11.34 -20.94 1.74
N ALA A 140 -10.33 -20.21 1.28
CA ALA A 140 -10.01 -18.92 1.88
C ALA A 140 -11.22 -17.98 1.82
N ASP A 141 -11.67 -17.53 2.98
CA ASP A 141 -12.91 -16.79 3.12
C ASP A 141 -12.85 -15.41 2.52
N VAL A 142 -11.77 -14.66 2.78
CA VAL A 142 -11.59 -13.34 2.18
C VAL A 142 -10.27 -13.24 1.45
N ARG A 143 -10.34 -12.97 0.15
CA ARG A 143 -9.18 -12.59 -0.65
C ARG A 143 -9.33 -11.18 -1.17
N ILE A 144 -8.27 -10.41 -1.00
CA ILE A 144 -8.17 -9.04 -1.51
C ILE A 144 -7.04 -8.98 -2.52
N ARG A 145 -7.29 -8.32 -3.65
CA ARG A 145 -6.27 -7.94 -4.62
C ARG A 145 -6.24 -6.42 -4.77
N ILE A 146 -5.06 -5.84 -4.60
CA ILE A 146 -4.82 -4.43 -4.89
C ILE A 146 -3.91 -4.36 -6.11
N TYR A 147 -4.30 -3.63 -7.15
CA TYR A 147 -3.53 -3.55 -8.38
C TYR A 147 -3.71 -2.23 -9.14
N GLN A 148 -2.70 -1.86 -9.92
CA GLN A 148 -2.81 -0.75 -10.88
C GLN A 148 -3.33 -1.26 -12.23
N SER A 149 -4.38 -0.62 -12.73
CA SER A 149 -4.87 -0.81 -14.10
C SER A 149 -3.97 -0.14 -15.14
N THR A 150 -4.11 -0.54 -16.41
CA THR A 150 -3.39 0.08 -17.55
C THR A 150 -3.69 1.58 -17.72
N GLY A 151 -4.84 2.06 -17.21
CA GLY A 151 -5.19 3.48 -17.19
C GLY A 151 -4.56 4.26 -16.03
N GLY A 152 -3.71 3.64 -15.22
CA GLY A 152 -3.03 4.26 -14.08
C GLY A 152 -3.85 4.31 -12.80
N TYR A 153 -5.12 3.90 -12.81
CA TYR A 153 -5.96 3.86 -11.61
C TYR A 153 -5.69 2.60 -10.77
N VAL A 154 -5.79 2.73 -9.45
CA VAL A 154 -5.67 1.61 -8.52
C VAL A 154 -7.04 1.06 -8.20
N TYR A 155 -7.17 -0.25 -8.29
CA TYR A 155 -8.36 -1.01 -7.98
C TYR A 155 -8.11 -1.94 -6.80
N LYS A 156 -9.18 -2.17 -6.04
CA LYS A 156 -9.29 -3.22 -5.02
C LYS A 156 -10.31 -4.22 -5.53
N GLU A 157 -9.93 -5.47 -5.58
CA GLU A 157 -10.78 -6.61 -5.93
C GLU A 157 -11.00 -7.44 -4.65
N LEU A 158 -12.26 -7.82 -4.38
CA LEU A 158 -12.67 -8.66 -3.26
C LEU A 158 -13.26 -9.96 -3.79
N SER A 159 -12.84 -11.10 -3.24
CA SER A 159 -13.41 -12.43 -3.49
C SER A 159 -13.72 -13.06 -2.13
N LEU A 160 -14.98 -13.48 -1.95
CA LEU A 160 -15.47 -14.13 -0.73
C LEU A 160 -15.66 -15.62 -1.02
N ASN A 161 -15.14 -16.53 -0.20
CA ASN A 161 -15.32 -18.00 -0.29
C ASN A 161 -15.08 -18.48 -1.72
N ASN A 162 -13.95 -18.08 -2.29
CA ASN A 162 -13.57 -18.33 -3.68
C ASN A 162 -14.53 -17.85 -4.79
N GLN A 163 -15.52 -17.01 -4.50
CA GLN A 163 -16.46 -16.45 -5.48
C GLN A 163 -15.79 -15.48 -6.47
N ALA A 164 -16.54 -15.08 -7.50
CA ALA A 164 -16.08 -14.13 -8.50
C ALA A 164 -15.64 -12.80 -7.88
N TRP A 165 -14.56 -12.23 -8.43
CA TRP A 165 -14.00 -10.96 -7.97
C TRP A 165 -14.95 -9.79 -8.21
N SER A 166 -15.15 -8.98 -7.18
CA SER A 166 -15.82 -7.68 -7.26
C SER A 166 -14.78 -6.56 -7.21
N ALA A 167 -14.68 -5.79 -8.30
CA ALA A 167 -13.70 -4.71 -8.44
C ALA A 167 -14.27 -3.35 -8.03
N GLU A 168 -13.52 -2.63 -7.20
CA GLU A 168 -13.79 -1.26 -6.76
C GLU A 168 -12.59 -0.37 -7.12
N LYS A 169 -12.83 0.75 -7.82
CA LYS A 169 -11.77 1.74 -8.05
C LYS A 169 -11.53 2.54 -6.77
N ILE A 170 -10.36 2.38 -6.16
CA ILE A 170 -10.03 3.04 -4.89
C ILE A 170 -9.25 4.35 -5.06
N SER A 171 -8.55 4.53 -6.18
CA SER A 171 -7.84 5.79 -6.48
C SER A 171 -8.76 6.86 -7.07
N PRO A 172 -8.71 8.11 -6.57
CA PRO A 172 -9.48 9.22 -7.14
C PRO A 172 -8.85 9.75 -8.44
N VAL A 173 -7.53 9.58 -8.59
CA VAL A 173 -6.74 10.03 -9.75
C VAL A 173 -5.96 8.88 -10.37
N SER A 174 -5.57 9.08 -11.64
CA SER A 174 -4.60 8.21 -12.30
C SER A 174 -3.21 8.44 -11.70
N LEU A 175 -2.55 7.36 -11.34
CA LEU A 175 -1.17 7.38 -10.90
C LEU A 175 -0.24 7.23 -12.10
N LYS A 176 0.81 8.04 -12.08
CA LYS A 176 1.97 7.88 -12.95
C LYS A 176 2.82 6.69 -12.51
N LYS A 177 2.86 6.42 -11.19
CA LYS A 177 3.58 5.30 -10.60
C LYS A 177 2.79 4.68 -9.47
N PHE A 178 2.64 3.36 -9.53
CA PHE A 178 2.23 2.49 -8.43
C PHE A 178 3.21 1.34 -8.41
N GLU A 179 4.08 1.31 -7.41
CA GLU A 179 5.09 0.26 -7.29
C GLU A 179 5.07 -0.34 -5.89
N LEU A 180 5.06 -1.67 -5.84
CA LEU A 180 5.15 -2.49 -4.64
C LEU A 180 6.53 -3.16 -4.62
N THR A 181 7.21 -3.11 -3.49
CA THR A 181 8.48 -3.81 -3.26
C THR A 181 8.37 -4.62 -1.99
N TYR A 182 8.76 -5.88 -2.05
CA TYR A 182 8.56 -6.84 -0.97
C TYR A 182 9.88 -7.10 -0.23
N TYR A 183 9.80 -7.18 1.10
CA TYR A 183 10.93 -7.49 1.95
C TYR A 183 10.55 -8.50 3.03
N GLY A 184 11.51 -9.35 3.40
CA GLY A 184 11.50 -10.14 4.61
C GLY A 184 12.31 -9.49 5.74
N SER A 185 12.29 -10.10 6.91
CA SER A 185 13.08 -9.66 8.07
C SER A 185 13.84 -10.81 8.73
N LYS A 186 15.09 -10.55 9.13
CA LYS A 186 15.87 -11.45 10.00
C LYS A 186 15.28 -11.63 11.40
N ARG A 187 14.34 -10.76 11.81
CA ARG A 187 13.67 -10.88 13.11
C ARG A 187 12.74 -12.08 13.17
N GLU A 188 12.30 -12.56 12.01
CA GLU A 188 11.47 -13.75 11.88
C GLU A 188 12.32 -15.01 11.80
N ASP A 189 11.84 -16.09 12.43
CA ASP A 189 12.54 -17.37 12.46
C ASP A 189 12.76 -17.95 11.07
N LEU A 190 11.81 -17.72 10.15
CA LEU A 190 11.97 -18.06 8.74
C LEU A 190 13.12 -17.29 8.10
N GLY A 191 13.22 -15.98 8.35
CA GLY A 191 14.16 -15.07 7.68
C GLY A 191 15.62 -15.18 8.11
N ARG A 192 15.92 -15.74 9.29
CA ARG A 192 17.27 -15.70 9.91
C ARG A 192 18.39 -16.22 9.01
N ASN A 193 18.11 -17.21 8.17
CA ASN A 193 19.12 -17.91 7.38
C ASN A 193 19.18 -17.50 5.90
N ILE A 194 18.31 -16.59 5.45
CA ILE A 194 18.18 -16.27 4.01
C ILE A 194 18.63 -14.86 3.62
N ASP A 195 19.01 -14.02 4.58
CA ASP A 195 19.75 -12.78 4.32
C ASP A 195 21.22 -13.18 4.06
N LEU A 196 21.44 -13.53 2.79
CA LEU A 196 22.63 -14.09 2.17
C LEU A 196 23.14 -13.21 1.03
N GLY A 197 22.56 -12.02 0.85
CA GLY A 197 22.91 -11.10 -0.24
C GLY A 197 22.48 -11.56 -1.63
N ASN A 198 22.99 -10.88 -2.65
CA ASN A 198 22.51 -10.94 -4.03
C ASN A 198 22.84 -12.24 -4.78
N ASP A 199 23.77 -13.04 -4.27
CA ASP A 199 24.14 -14.36 -4.82
C ASP A 199 23.50 -15.55 -4.10
N GLY A 200 22.84 -15.30 -2.95
CA GLY A 200 22.15 -16.32 -2.15
C GLY A 200 23.10 -17.32 -1.51
N LEU A 201 24.38 -16.98 -1.33
CA LEU A 201 25.40 -17.84 -0.74
C LEU A 201 25.97 -17.21 0.54
N PRO A 202 26.18 -18.00 1.61
CA PRO A 202 26.74 -17.47 2.84
C PRO A 202 28.25 -17.20 2.72
N ASN A 203 28.71 -16.16 3.41
CA ASN A 203 30.09 -15.70 3.56
C ASN A 203 30.75 -15.24 2.26
N THR A 204 30.00 -14.62 1.35
CA THR A 204 30.54 -14.06 0.10
C THR A 204 30.89 -12.57 0.22
N LEU A 205 30.40 -11.91 1.28
CA LEU A 205 30.55 -10.48 1.55
C LEU A 205 30.02 -9.61 0.39
N ASP A 206 29.00 -10.11 -0.30
CA ASP A 206 28.35 -9.37 -1.35
C ASP A 206 27.34 -8.36 -0.76
N THR A 207 26.76 -7.52 -1.62
CA THR A 207 25.85 -6.46 -1.15
C THR A 207 24.53 -7.06 -0.67
N GLY A 208 24.12 -6.72 0.54
CA GLY A 208 22.88 -7.20 1.18
C GLY A 208 23.15 -8.23 2.27
N GLU A 209 24.24 -9.00 2.17
CA GLU A 209 24.55 -10.02 3.17
C GLU A 209 24.78 -9.42 4.56
N GLY A 210 24.00 -9.88 5.54
CA GLY A 210 24.15 -9.50 6.94
C GLY A 210 23.41 -8.24 7.35
N ASP A 211 22.63 -7.59 6.49
CA ASP A 211 22.16 -6.22 6.72
C ASP A 211 20.86 -6.12 7.56
N GLY A 212 20.17 -7.24 7.78
CA GLY A 212 18.95 -7.32 8.57
C GLY A 212 17.66 -7.21 7.76
N ILE A 213 17.75 -6.92 6.46
CA ILE A 213 16.65 -6.79 5.52
C ILE A 213 16.80 -7.91 4.49
N ILE A 214 15.73 -8.66 4.24
CA ILE A 214 15.75 -9.69 3.20
C ILE A 214 15.06 -9.09 1.98
N SER A 215 15.81 -8.78 0.93
CA SER A 215 15.24 -8.29 -0.32
C SER A 215 14.43 -9.37 -1.05
N ALA A 216 13.50 -8.97 -1.92
CA ALA A 216 12.81 -9.89 -2.84
C ALA A 216 13.78 -10.79 -3.64
N ARG A 217 14.98 -10.27 -3.94
CA ARG A 217 16.02 -11.03 -4.61
C ARG A 217 16.59 -12.11 -3.71
N GLU A 218 16.90 -11.81 -2.46
CA GLU A 218 17.40 -12.80 -1.50
C GLU A 218 16.38 -13.93 -1.27
N ILE A 219 15.10 -13.59 -1.20
CA ILE A 219 14.00 -14.57 -1.12
C ILE A 219 14.05 -15.55 -2.30
N ASP A 220 14.16 -15.04 -3.53
CA ASP A 220 14.23 -15.84 -4.76
C ASP A 220 15.57 -16.59 -4.93
N TRP A 221 16.67 -16.07 -4.38
CA TRP A 221 18.01 -16.62 -4.59
C TRP A 221 18.47 -17.64 -3.54
N ALA A 222 17.87 -17.63 -2.35
CA ALA A 222 18.18 -18.57 -1.27
C ALA A 222 17.60 -19.96 -1.57
N LEU A 223 18.42 -20.83 -2.19
CA LEU A 223 18.02 -22.18 -2.58
C LEU A 223 17.91 -23.15 -1.37
N PRO A 224 17.17 -24.27 -1.52
CA PRO A 224 17.18 -25.35 -0.55
C PRO A 224 18.61 -25.89 -0.28
N ALA A 225 18.95 -26.30 0.95
CA ALA A 225 18.09 -26.42 2.13
C ALA A 225 17.98 -25.14 2.99
N THR A 226 18.62 -24.05 2.58
CA THR A 226 18.73 -22.82 3.39
C THR A 226 17.51 -21.91 3.23
N GLY A 227 16.98 -21.82 2.01
CA GLY A 227 15.73 -21.12 1.71
C GLY A 227 14.84 -21.93 0.76
N HIS A 228 13.86 -21.26 0.18
CA HIS A 228 12.89 -21.87 -0.75
C HIS A 228 12.87 -21.20 -2.14
N GLY A 229 13.89 -20.40 -2.43
CA GLY A 229 14.05 -19.70 -3.69
C GLY A 229 14.16 -20.62 -4.89
N ASN A 230 13.72 -20.17 -6.07
CA ASN A 230 13.83 -20.89 -7.33
C ASN A 230 14.69 -20.18 -8.40
N ARG A 231 15.20 -18.97 -8.13
CA ARG A 231 15.97 -18.11 -9.04
C ARG A 231 15.22 -17.76 -10.33
N SER A 232 13.91 -17.59 -10.26
CA SER A 232 13.07 -17.14 -11.37
C SER A 232 13.30 -15.66 -11.71
N GLY A 233 13.86 -14.89 -10.77
CA GLY A 233 13.93 -13.43 -10.82
C GLY A 233 12.72 -12.74 -10.18
N SER A 234 11.82 -13.49 -9.55
CA SER A 234 10.63 -12.98 -8.86
C SER A 234 10.27 -13.82 -7.64
N VAL A 235 9.54 -13.23 -6.70
CA VAL A 235 8.95 -13.95 -5.55
C VAL A 235 7.61 -14.52 -6.02
N ASP A 236 7.62 -15.75 -6.55
CA ASP A 236 6.50 -16.32 -7.30
C ASP A 236 6.03 -17.70 -6.81
N THR A 237 6.77 -18.34 -5.92
CA THR A 237 6.36 -19.60 -5.29
C THR A 237 5.66 -19.39 -3.96
N THR A 238 4.75 -20.31 -3.61
CA THR A 238 4.06 -20.31 -2.31
C THR A 238 5.02 -20.28 -1.12
N ASN A 239 6.21 -20.89 -1.23
CA ASN A 239 7.19 -20.90 -0.15
C ASN A 239 7.99 -19.59 -0.06
N GLU A 240 8.30 -18.96 -1.19
CA GLU A 240 8.95 -17.65 -1.21
C GLU A 240 8.06 -16.56 -0.60
N LEU A 241 6.76 -16.59 -0.91
CA LEU A 241 5.79 -15.62 -0.41
C LEU A 241 5.69 -15.59 1.13
N LYS A 242 6.01 -16.70 1.82
CA LYS A 242 6.05 -16.79 3.28
C LYS A 242 7.16 -15.93 3.91
N TYR A 243 8.16 -15.52 3.15
CA TYR A 243 9.24 -14.66 3.63
C TYR A 243 8.92 -13.17 3.53
N ILE A 244 7.86 -12.78 2.83
CA ILE A 244 7.42 -11.39 2.82
C ILE A 244 6.97 -11.05 4.24
N THR A 245 7.41 -9.91 4.77
CA THR A 245 7.04 -9.37 6.09
C THR A 245 6.74 -7.88 6.03
N SER A 246 7.26 -7.19 5.03
CA SER A 246 6.91 -5.81 4.73
C SER A 246 6.77 -5.57 3.23
N ILE A 247 5.97 -4.55 2.90
CA ILE A 247 5.67 -4.10 1.55
C ILE A 247 5.93 -2.59 1.51
N ALA A 248 6.95 -2.16 0.77
CA ALA A 248 7.11 -0.77 0.43
C ALA A 248 6.22 -0.40 -0.75
N ILE A 249 5.58 0.76 -0.64
CA ILE A 249 4.63 1.30 -1.61
C ILE A 249 5.14 2.65 -2.07
N ALA A 250 5.33 2.81 -3.37
CA ALA A 250 5.68 4.07 -4.02
C ALA A 250 4.53 4.53 -4.93
N LEU A 251 3.96 5.69 -4.61
CA LEU A 251 2.87 6.33 -5.35
C LEU A 251 3.35 7.66 -5.93
N GLU A 252 3.11 7.88 -7.22
CA GLU A 252 3.34 9.18 -7.88
C GLU A 252 2.12 9.57 -8.71
N SER A 253 1.67 10.81 -8.58
CA SER A 253 0.56 11.37 -9.34
C SER A 253 1.03 12.51 -10.26
N ASP A 254 0.46 12.56 -11.45
CA ASP A 254 0.52 13.66 -12.40
C ASP A 254 -0.93 14.08 -12.67
N SER A 255 -1.45 14.93 -11.79
CA SER A 255 -2.87 15.30 -11.79
C SER A 255 -3.19 16.31 -12.88
N ASN A 256 -2.19 17.03 -13.38
CA ASN A 256 -2.35 18.03 -14.43
C ASN A 256 -2.05 17.47 -15.85
N GLY A 257 -1.44 16.29 -15.94
CA GLY A 257 -1.16 15.58 -17.18
C GLY A 257 0.00 16.17 -18.00
N ASP A 258 0.89 16.95 -17.39
CA ASP A 258 2.01 17.60 -18.06
C ASP A 258 3.28 16.73 -18.15
N GLY A 259 3.22 15.50 -17.64
CA GLY A 259 4.31 14.54 -17.59
C GLY A 259 5.22 14.72 -16.37
N THR A 260 5.00 15.74 -15.55
CA THR A 260 5.75 16.00 -14.31
C THR A 260 5.00 15.49 -13.09
N THR A 261 5.75 15.01 -12.09
CA THR A 261 5.15 14.47 -10.87
C THR A 261 4.71 15.63 -9.98
N ASP A 262 3.41 15.76 -9.75
CA ASP A 262 2.81 16.78 -8.88
C ASP A 262 2.98 16.39 -7.39
N ALA A 263 2.80 15.12 -7.07
CA ALA A 263 2.99 14.59 -5.72
C ALA A 263 3.59 13.18 -5.74
N LYS A 264 4.36 12.88 -4.70
CA LYS A 264 5.00 11.59 -4.47
C LYS A 264 4.82 11.18 -3.01
N LEU A 265 4.53 9.90 -2.80
CA LEU A 265 4.41 9.30 -1.48
C LEU A 265 5.11 7.94 -1.50
N ASN A 266 6.04 7.74 -0.57
CA ASN A 266 6.69 6.46 -0.35
C ASN A 266 6.46 6.08 1.11
N THR A 267 6.03 4.85 1.35
CA THR A 267 5.92 4.30 2.71
C THR A 267 6.29 2.83 2.70
N GLU A 268 6.56 2.29 3.87
CA GLU A 268 6.68 0.85 4.11
C GLU A 268 5.58 0.43 5.08
N LEU A 269 4.89 -0.66 4.76
CA LEU A 269 3.87 -1.26 5.60
C LEU A 269 4.33 -2.65 6.01
N SER A 270 4.14 -2.99 7.28
CA SER A 270 4.45 -4.32 7.82
C SER A 270 3.12 -5.01 8.16
N PRO A 271 2.49 -5.70 7.20
CA PRO A 271 1.26 -6.45 7.46
C PRO A 271 1.49 -7.51 8.55
N PRO A 272 0.53 -7.74 9.47
CA PRO A 272 0.62 -8.80 10.46
C PRO A 272 0.29 -10.14 9.80
N LEU A 273 1.18 -10.64 8.96
CA LEU A 273 1.02 -11.93 8.29
C LEU A 273 0.87 -13.05 9.33
N LEU A 274 0.21 -14.17 9.02
CA LEU A 274 -0.15 -15.27 9.95
C LEU A 274 0.98 -15.76 10.88
N PRO A 275 2.27 -15.81 10.51
CA PRO A 275 3.33 -16.09 11.49
C PRO A 275 3.40 -15.07 12.65
N LEU A 276 2.77 -13.91 12.49
CA LEU A 276 2.83 -12.70 13.31
C LEU A 276 1.47 -12.21 13.84
N LYS A 277 0.35 -12.79 13.40
CA LYS A 277 -0.98 -12.31 13.80
C LYS A 277 -1.35 -12.86 15.17
N ARG A 278 -1.40 -11.97 16.17
CA ARG A 278 -2.18 -12.17 17.40
C ARG A 278 -3.52 -11.45 17.19
N LYS A 279 -4.65 -12.16 17.22
CA LYS A 279 -5.97 -11.54 17.39
C LYS A 279 -5.90 -10.66 18.65
N ARG A 280 -6.31 -9.39 18.53
CA ARG A 280 -6.24 -8.37 19.60
C ARG A 280 -7.55 -8.26 20.34
#